data_AF-A0A7S2XCG0-F1
#
_entry.id   AF-A0A7S2XCG0-F1
#
_cell.length_a   1.000
_cell.length_b   1.000
_cell.length_c   1.000
_cell.angle_alpha   90.00
_cell.angle_beta   90.00
_cell.angle_gamma   90.00
#
_symmetry.space_group_name_H-M   'P 1'
#
loop_
_entity.id
_entity.type
_entity.pdbx_description
1 polymer ?
#
loop_
_entity_poly.entity_id
_entity_poly.type
_entity_poly.pdbx_seq_one_letter_code
_entity_poly.pdbx_strand_id
1 'polypeptide(L)'
;MAEAAAPALKNCVGEASGFFANLRIPAALIASAAMGQIWTDIKDPKDSPEGKKRAEKLRVLFTALMSLTVAVQLNVVFMTTATSVQLMGGGFNPMATDAISFLEREFPYPYMATRFEFLAGLLAFMSGIAIKAWTVFASLPALSRATTLLLLATLGRMVAFDYVQHLPGAWNLVKDFMIVTFTGARVTSPLSLLSTALFAGAFFNYVQALRAKHSEPNPYPYRLGGGADSGAASDAPRARPSL
;
A
#
# COMPACT_ATOMS: atom_id res chain seq x y z
N MET A 1 -24.21 18.76 -45.26
CA MET A 1 -23.35 18.51 -44.08
C MET A 1 -24.29 18.43 -42.89
N ALA A 2 -24.40 17.28 -42.24
CA ALA A 2 -25.26 17.14 -41.06
C ALA A 2 -24.57 17.82 -39.88
N GLU A 3 -25.25 18.79 -39.28
CA GLU A 3 -24.82 19.43 -38.04
C GLU A 3 -24.86 18.36 -36.94
N ALA A 4 -23.69 18.01 -36.39
CA ALA A 4 -23.62 17.07 -35.29
C ALA A 4 -24.32 17.70 -34.08
N ALA A 5 -25.44 17.10 -33.65
CA ALA A 5 -26.18 17.57 -32.49
C ALA A 5 -25.25 17.65 -31.28
N ALA A 6 -25.21 18.81 -30.62
CA ALA A 6 -24.40 19.00 -29.42
C ALA A 6 -24.79 17.94 -28.35
N PRO A 7 -23.81 17.36 -27.64
CA PRO A 7 -24.10 16.33 -26.65
C PRO A 7 -25.02 16.88 -25.56
N ALA A 8 -26.11 16.15 -25.28
CA ALA A 8 -27.12 16.57 -24.31
C ALA A 8 -26.53 16.62 -22.90
N LEU A 9 -26.70 17.77 -22.22
CA LEU A 9 -26.27 17.93 -20.84
C LEU A 9 -27.27 17.24 -19.90
N LYS A 10 -26.78 16.48 -18.94
CA LYS A 10 -27.57 15.79 -17.90
C LYS A 10 -27.05 16.13 -16.50
N ASN A 11 -27.90 15.94 -15.50
CA ASN A 11 -27.50 16.08 -14.10
C ASN A 11 -26.65 14.88 -13.67
N CYS A 12 -25.37 15.11 -13.38
CA CYS A 12 -24.39 14.06 -13.07
C CYS A 12 -24.16 13.82 -11.57
N VAL A 13 -24.88 14.50 -10.67
CA VAL A 13 -24.64 14.42 -9.21
C VAL A 13 -24.82 13.00 -8.67
N GLY A 14 -25.85 12.28 -9.14
CA GLY A 14 -26.11 10.90 -8.73
C GLY A 14 -24.99 9.94 -9.16
N GLU A 15 -24.56 10.03 -10.41
CA GLU A 15 -23.47 9.22 -10.97
C GLU A 15 -22.13 9.51 -10.26
N ALA A 16 -21.84 10.79 -9.99
CA ALA A 16 -20.65 11.21 -9.25
C ALA A 16 -20.64 10.70 -7.80
N SER A 17 -21.78 10.71 -7.11
CA SER A 17 -21.93 10.11 -5.79
C SER A 17 -21.70 8.59 -5.84
N GLY A 18 -22.22 7.92 -6.86
CA GLY A 18 -21.99 6.50 -7.12
C GLY A 18 -20.51 6.16 -7.33
N PHE A 19 -19.77 7.00 -8.08
CA PHE A 19 -18.32 6.85 -8.26
C PHE A 19 -17.57 6.84 -6.93
N PHE A 20 -17.83 7.82 -6.05
CA PHE A 20 -17.16 7.89 -4.75
C PHE A 20 -17.56 6.75 -3.80
N ALA A 21 -18.81 6.29 -3.85
CA ALA A 21 -19.25 5.12 -3.09
C ALA A 21 -18.49 3.85 -3.51
N ASN A 22 -18.27 3.67 -4.81
CA ASN A 22 -17.54 2.53 -5.38
C ASN A 22 -16.04 2.52 -5.03
N LEU A 23 -15.45 3.67 -4.67
CA LEU A 23 -14.08 3.73 -4.15
C LEU A 23 -14.04 3.58 -2.62
N ARG A 24 -14.98 4.22 -1.91
CA ARG A 24 -14.99 4.28 -0.45
C ARG A 24 -15.11 2.90 0.20
N ILE A 25 -16.04 2.07 -0.27
CA ILE A 25 -16.32 0.75 0.33
C ILE A 25 -15.09 -0.17 0.23
N PRO A 26 -14.51 -0.42 -0.97
CA PRO A 26 -13.33 -1.26 -1.07
C PRO A 26 -12.11 -0.66 -0.36
N ALA A 27 -11.96 0.67 -0.34
CA ALA A 27 -10.88 1.33 0.42
C ALA A 27 -10.95 0.98 1.91
N ALA A 28 -12.14 1.05 2.52
CA ALA A 28 -12.35 0.67 3.92
C ALA A 28 -12.03 -0.81 4.19
N LEU A 29 -12.40 -1.71 3.26
CA LEU A 29 -12.08 -3.13 3.37
C LEU A 29 -10.58 -3.39 3.29
N ILE A 30 -9.87 -2.73 2.35
CA ILE A 30 -8.41 -2.87 2.22
C ILE A 30 -7.70 -2.29 3.45
N ALA A 31 -8.14 -1.13 3.94
CA ALA A 31 -7.58 -0.51 5.15
C ALA A 31 -7.70 -1.44 6.37
N SER A 32 -8.89 -2.03 6.58
CA SER A 32 -9.11 -2.94 7.71
C SER A 32 -8.30 -4.24 7.57
N ALA A 33 -8.24 -4.81 6.36
CA ALA A 33 -7.41 -5.98 6.08
C ALA A 33 -5.92 -5.69 6.35
N ALA A 34 -5.40 -4.58 5.84
CA ALA A 34 -4.02 -4.15 6.05
C ALA A 34 -3.69 -3.92 7.53
N MET A 35 -4.61 -3.29 8.27
CA MET A 35 -4.44 -3.07 9.71
C MET A 35 -4.32 -4.39 10.47
N GLY A 36 -5.12 -5.41 10.12
CA GLY A 36 -4.98 -6.76 10.68
C GLY A 36 -3.64 -7.42 10.33
N GLN A 37 -3.07 -7.12 9.16
CA GLN A 37 -1.78 -7.68 8.73
C GLN A 37 -0.58 -7.08 9.48
N ILE A 38 -0.64 -5.83 9.95
CA ILE A 38 0.45 -5.16 10.67
C ILE A 38 0.88 -5.95 11.91
N TRP A 39 -0.08 -6.60 12.58
CA TRP A 39 0.15 -7.35 13.81
C TRP A 39 0.49 -8.83 13.59
N THR A 40 0.63 -9.26 12.34
CA THR A 40 0.97 -10.66 12.06
C THR A 40 2.48 -10.86 12.13
N ASP A 41 2.91 -11.78 12.99
CA ASP A 41 4.33 -12.11 13.10
C ASP A 41 4.82 -12.84 11.83
N ILE A 42 5.97 -12.37 11.33
CA ILE A 42 6.75 -13.05 10.32
C ILE A 42 7.71 -13.98 11.05
N LYS A 43 7.61 -15.29 10.79
CA LYS A 43 8.47 -16.29 11.41
C LYS A 43 9.93 -16.03 11.03
N ASP A 44 10.80 -15.97 12.04
CA ASP A 44 12.23 -15.85 11.79
C ASP A 44 12.78 -17.13 11.13
N PRO A 45 13.62 -17.00 10.10
CA PRO A 45 14.29 -18.15 9.50
C PRO A 45 15.23 -18.78 10.53
N LYS A 46 15.21 -20.11 10.60
CA LYS A 46 16.06 -20.87 11.51
C LYS A 46 17.52 -20.83 11.04
N ASP A 47 18.40 -20.57 12.01
CA ASP A 47 19.82 -20.95 12.05
C ASP A 47 20.86 -20.26 11.15
N SER A 48 20.50 -19.33 10.24
CA SER A 48 21.51 -18.52 9.53
C SER A 48 21.51 -17.03 9.94
N PRO A 49 22.67 -16.44 10.30
CA PRO A 49 22.77 -15.01 10.61
C PRO A 49 22.41 -14.13 9.40
N GLU A 50 22.68 -14.59 8.18
CA GLU A 50 22.28 -13.90 6.95
C GLU A 50 20.75 -13.94 6.72
N GLY A 51 20.12 -15.09 7.00
CA GLY A 51 18.67 -15.25 6.92
C GLY A 51 17.95 -14.29 7.87
N LYS A 52 18.44 -14.14 9.11
CA LYS A 52 17.88 -13.21 10.09
C LYS A 52 17.89 -11.76 9.59
N LYS A 53 19.03 -11.28 9.06
CA LYS A 53 19.12 -9.91 8.50
C LYS A 53 18.17 -9.69 7.34
N ARG A 54 18.02 -10.68 6.44
CA ARG A 54 17.08 -10.60 5.32
C ARG A 54 15.63 -10.59 5.79
N ALA A 55 15.27 -11.43 6.76
CA ALA A 55 13.93 -11.49 7.32
C ALA A 55 13.55 -10.19 8.03
N GLU A 56 14.48 -9.58 8.77
CA GLU A 56 14.25 -8.27 9.40
C GLU A 56 13.96 -7.19 8.35
N LYS A 57 14.75 -7.11 7.26
CA LYS A 57 14.50 -6.17 6.16
C LYS A 57 13.14 -6.38 5.51
N LEU A 58 12.75 -7.64 5.29
CA LEU A 58 11.44 -7.97 4.72
C LEU A 58 10.29 -7.62 5.67
N ARG A 59 10.46 -7.86 6.99
CA ARG A 59 9.48 -7.47 8.02
C ARG A 59 9.29 -5.97 8.04
N VAL A 60 10.38 -5.23 8.05
CA VAL A 60 10.40 -3.77 7.98
C VAL A 60 9.65 -3.26 6.74
N LEU A 61 10.00 -3.77 5.56
CA LEU A 61 9.37 -3.37 4.31
C LEU A 61 7.88 -3.73 4.27
N PHE A 62 7.51 -4.91 4.78
CA PHE A 62 6.13 -5.34 4.92
C PHE A 62 5.32 -4.42 5.82
N THR A 63 5.81 -4.11 7.02
CA THR A 63 5.15 -3.18 7.94
C THR A 63 5.01 -1.80 7.31
N ALA A 64 6.04 -1.31 6.62
CA ALA A 64 6.01 -0.05 5.89
C ALA A 64 4.86 0.00 4.86
N LEU A 65 4.76 -1.05 4.03
CA LEU A 65 3.75 -1.15 2.98
C LEU A 65 2.33 -1.26 3.55
N MET A 66 2.16 -2.02 4.64
CA MET A 66 0.85 -2.15 5.29
C MET A 66 0.43 -0.84 5.99
N SER A 67 1.34 -0.16 6.69
CA SER A 67 1.07 1.15 7.28
C SER A 67 0.75 2.20 6.22
N LEU A 68 1.50 2.22 5.10
CA LEU A 68 1.21 3.10 3.97
C LEU A 68 -0.17 2.82 3.38
N THR A 69 -0.52 1.54 3.19
CA THR A 69 -1.85 1.11 2.73
C THR A 69 -2.96 1.66 3.62
N VAL A 70 -2.83 1.48 4.94
CA VAL A 70 -3.82 1.99 5.90
C VAL A 70 -3.97 3.51 5.78
N ALA A 71 -2.86 4.23 5.74
CA ALA A 71 -2.87 5.69 5.68
C ALA A 71 -3.59 6.21 4.43
N VAL A 72 -3.20 5.73 3.24
CA VAL A 72 -3.78 6.22 1.98
C VAL A 72 -5.23 5.77 1.79
N GLN A 73 -5.58 4.55 2.20
CA GLN A 73 -6.96 4.07 2.06
C GLN A 73 -7.92 4.78 3.03
N LEU A 74 -7.47 5.13 4.24
CA LEU A 74 -8.25 5.98 5.14
C LEU A 74 -8.42 7.39 4.57
N ASN A 75 -7.41 7.94 3.88
CA ASN A 75 -7.54 9.22 3.21
C ASN A 75 -8.57 9.17 2.07
N VAL A 76 -8.59 8.10 1.27
CA VAL A 76 -9.63 7.86 0.27
C VAL A 76 -11.02 7.84 0.91
N VAL A 77 -11.21 7.11 2.02
CA VAL A 77 -12.50 7.04 2.74
C VAL A 77 -12.94 8.43 3.22
N PHE A 78 -12.00 9.21 3.76
CA PHE A 78 -12.27 10.57 4.21
C PHE A 78 -12.65 11.51 3.04
N MET A 79 -11.82 11.57 2.01
CA MET A 79 -11.99 12.44 0.83
C MET A 79 -13.29 12.14 0.09
N THR A 80 -13.59 10.85 -0.16
CA THR A 80 -14.84 10.43 -0.79
C THR A 80 -16.05 10.84 0.04
N THR A 81 -16.01 10.65 1.36
CA THR A 81 -17.11 11.02 2.26
C THR A 81 -17.31 12.54 2.32
N ALA A 82 -16.23 13.31 2.46
CA ALA A 82 -16.28 14.77 2.48
C ALA A 82 -16.85 15.32 1.17
N THR A 83 -16.43 14.76 0.02
CA THR A 83 -16.93 15.18 -1.29
C THR A 83 -18.39 14.79 -1.49
N SER A 84 -18.82 13.61 -1.03
CA SER A 84 -20.24 13.24 -1.05
C SER A 84 -21.12 14.21 -0.25
N VAL A 85 -20.64 14.71 0.90
CA VAL A 85 -21.36 15.75 1.66
C VAL A 85 -21.42 17.07 0.89
N GLN A 86 -20.33 17.47 0.24
CA GLN A 86 -20.31 18.66 -0.62
C GLN A 86 -21.29 18.53 -1.80
N LEU A 87 -21.37 17.36 -2.44
CA LEU A 87 -22.34 17.09 -3.52
C LEU A 87 -23.79 17.26 -3.05
N MET A 88 -24.10 16.97 -1.78
CA MET A 88 -25.43 17.19 -1.21
C MET A 88 -25.69 18.68 -0.90
N GLY A 89 -24.64 19.46 -0.60
CA GLY A 89 -24.75 20.88 -0.27
C GLY A 89 -25.03 21.78 -1.48
N GLY A 90 -24.75 21.33 -2.70
CA GLY A 90 -24.89 22.13 -3.92
C GLY A 90 -23.78 23.18 -4.09
N GLY A 91 -24.07 24.26 -4.82
CA GLY A 91 -23.10 25.36 -5.05
C GLY A 91 -22.15 25.16 -6.23
N PHE A 92 -22.42 24.18 -7.09
CA PHE A 92 -21.67 23.85 -8.31
C PHE A 92 -22.65 23.68 -9.48
N ASN A 93 -22.15 23.62 -10.73
CA ASN A 93 -23.00 23.35 -11.89
C ASN A 93 -23.18 21.82 -12.07
N PRO A 94 -24.38 21.24 -11.84
CA PRO A 94 -24.59 19.79 -11.92
C PRO A 94 -24.64 19.24 -13.34
N MET A 95 -24.70 20.12 -14.36
CA MET A 95 -24.93 19.73 -15.74
C MET A 95 -23.62 19.45 -16.49
N ALA A 96 -23.47 18.23 -17.02
CA ALA A 96 -22.34 17.82 -17.85
C ALA A 96 -22.75 16.74 -18.87
N THR A 97 -21.84 16.39 -19.78
CA THR A 97 -22.02 15.29 -20.74
C THR A 97 -21.99 13.92 -20.06
N ASP A 98 -21.15 13.78 -19.04
CA ASP A 98 -20.93 12.56 -18.28
C ASP A 98 -20.39 12.90 -16.87
N ALA A 99 -20.41 11.91 -15.98
CA ALA A 99 -20.01 12.10 -14.59
C ALA A 99 -18.51 12.36 -14.40
N ILE A 100 -17.66 11.84 -15.27
CA ILE A 100 -16.21 12.05 -15.18
C ILE A 100 -15.89 13.50 -15.54
N SER A 101 -16.42 13.99 -16.66
CA SER A 101 -16.28 15.40 -17.06
C SER A 101 -16.81 16.37 -15.99
N PHE A 102 -17.90 16.00 -15.32
CA PHE A 102 -18.41 16.76 -14.16
C PHE A 102 -17.42 16.77 -12.99
N LEU A 103 -16.89 15.62 -12.61
CA LEU A 103 -15.92 15.49 -11.51
C LEU A 103 -14.60 16.21 -11.80
N GLU A 104 -14.10 16.14 -13.04
CA GLU A 104 -12.89 16.87 -13.44
C GLU A 104 -13.10 18.39 -13.42
N ARG A 105 -14.29 18.87 -13.79
CA ARG A 105 -14.61 20.30 -13.82
C ARG A 105 -14.83 20.87 -12.42
N GLU A 106 -15.69 20.24 -11.62
CA GLU A 106 -16.15 20.80 -10.34
C GLU A 106 -15.33 20.30 -9.14
N PHE A 107 -14.79 19.07 -9.22
CA PHE A 107 -14.07 18.41 -8.12
C PHE A 107 -12.73 17.80 -8.56
N PRO A 108 -11.85 18.54 -9.26
CA PRO A 108 -10.62 17.98 -9.84
C PRO A 108 -9.72 17.34 -8.79
N TYR A 109 -9.56 17.98 -7.63
CA TYR A 109 -8.69 17.47 -6.57
C TYR A 109 -9.24 16.19 -5.92
N PRO A 110 -10.48 16.14 -5.39
CA PRO A 110 -11.02 14.89 -4.84
C PRO A 110 -11.05 13.75 -5.85
N TYR A 111 -11.40 14.05 -7.11
CA TYR A 111 -11.41 13.06 -8.18
C TYR A 111 -10.03 12.45 -8.41
N MET A 112 -9.00 13.27 -8.65
CA MET A 112 -7.65 12.77 -8.93
C MET A 112 -6.99 12.13 -7.70
N ALA A 113 -7.13 12.75 -6.53
CA ALA A 113 -6.53 12.27 -5.28
C ALA A 113 -7.08 10.89 -4.88
N THR A 114 -8.40 10.73 -4.88
CA THR A 114 -9.00 9.45 -4.48
C THR A 114 -8.63 8.31 -5.43
N ARG A 115 -8.53 8.56 -6.74
CA ARG A 115 -8.07 7.57 -7.72
C ARG A 115 -6.61 7.18 -7.49
N PHE A 116 -5.73 8.18 -7.38
CA PHE A 116 -4.31 7.96 -7.19
C PHE A 116 -4.02 7.19 -5.89
N GLU A 117 -4.59 7.65 -4.78
CA GLU A 117 -4.37 7.04 -3.46
C GLU A 117 -4.98 5.64 -3.34
N PHE A 118 -6.15 5.42 -3.96
CA PHE A 118 -6.75 4.09 -4.00
C PHE A 118 -5.86 3.09 -4.72
N LEU A 119 -5.36 3.45 -5.92
CA LEU A 119 -4.43 2.62 -6.68
C LEU A 119 -3.10 2.43 -5.94
N ALA A 120 -2.50 3.51 -5.42
CA ALA A 120 -1.25 3.44 -4.67
C ALA A 120 -1.37 2.53 -3.44
N GLY A 121 -2.47 2.64 -2.69
CA GLY A 121 -2.77 1.77 -1.56
C GLY A 121 -2.99 0.31 -1.96
N LEU A 122 -3.69 0.07 -3.07
CA LEU A 122 -3.89 -1.29 -3.59
C LEU A 122 -2.56 -1.94 -4.02
N LEU A 123 -1.69 -1.19 -4.70
CA LEU A 123 -0.35 -1.65 -5.10
C LEU A 123 0.53 -1.94 -3.88
N ALA A 124 0.52 -1.06 -2.88
CA ALA A 124 1.26 -1.25 -1.62
C ALA A 124 0.76 -2.49 -0.87
N PHE A 125 -0.57 -2.67 -0.77
CA PHE A 125 -1.18 -3.82 -0.11
C PHE A 125 -0.76 -5.13 -0.75
N MET A 126 -0.94 -5.25 -2.06
CA MET A 126 -0.60 -6.46 -2.81
C MET A 126 0.90 -6.78 -2.76
N SER A 127 1.76 -5.75 -2.79
CA SER A 127 3.21 -5.91 -2.60
C SER A 127 3.55 -6.44 -1.21
N GLY A 128 2.88 -5.93 -0.17
CA GLY A 128 3.01 -6.42 1.19
C GLY A 128 2.55 -7.87 1.33
N ILE A 129 1.41 -8.24 0.74
CA ILE A 129 0.93 -9.64 0.73
C ILE A 129 1.92 -10.56 0.00
N ALA A 130 2.54 -10.10 -1.10
CA ALA A 130 3.56 -10.86 -1.81
C ALA A 130 4.80 -11.12 -0.94
N ILE A 131 5.28 -10.12 -0.20
CA ILE A 131 6.38 -10.29 0.76
C ILE A 131 5.98 -11.27 1.87
N LYS A 132 4.76 -11.15 2.40
CA LYS A 132 4.26 -12.06 3.43
C LYS A 132 4.19 -13.49 2.91
N ALA A 133 3.62 -13.72 1.72
CA ALA A 133 3.59 -15.03 1.09
C ALA A 133 4.99 -15.62 0.93
N TRP A 134 5.96 -14.80 0.52
CA TRP A 134 7.35 -15.20 0.39
C TRP A 134 7.91 -15.75 1.73
N THR A 135 7.63 -15.05 2.83
CA THR A 135 8.11 -15.42 4.18
C THR A 135 7.35 -16.58 4.82
N VAL A 136 6.03 -16.67 4.64
CA VAL A 136 5.19 -17.70 5.26
C VAL A 136 5.48 -19.07 4.66
N PHE A 137 5.70 -19.13 3.35
CA PHE A 137 6.01 -20.37 2.63
C PHE A 137 7.52 -20.62 2.50
N ALA A 138 8.35 -20.04 3.37
CA ALA A 138 9.81 -20.19 3.30
C ALA A 138 10.27 -21.66 3.37
N SER A 139 9.49 -22.55 4.00
CA SER A 139 9.75 -24.00 4.02
C SER A 139 9.42 -24.72 2.69
N LEU A 140 8.64 -24.09 1.81
CA LEU A 140 8.18 -24.63 0.53
C LEU A 140 8.55 -23.65 -0.60
N PRO A 141 9.84 -23.61 -1.03
CA PRO A 141 10.36 -22.56 -1.90
C PRO A 141 9.67 -22.49 -3.28
N ALA A 142 9.22 -23.63 -3.83
CA ALA A 142 8.47 -23.66 -5.08
C ALA A 142 7.12 -22.96 -4.95
N LEU A 143 6.37 -23.26 -3.87
CA LEU A 143 5.07 -22.65 -3.58
C LEU A 143 5.21 -21.16 -3.26
N SER A 144 6.21 -20.79 -2.45
CA SER A 144 6.54 -19.39 -2.14
C SER A 144 6.77 -18.56 -3.41
N ARG A 145 7.61 -19.06 -4.33
CA ARG A 145 7.89 -18.40 -5.61
C ARG A 145 6.66 -18.31 -6.49
N ALA A 146 5.90 -19.39 -6.64
CA ALA A 146 4.69 -19.41 -7.47
C ALA A 146 3.64 -18.39 -6.97
N THR A 147 3.35 -18.39 -5.67
CA THR A 147 2.40 -17.45 -5.06
C THR A 147 2.86 -16.00 -5.19
N THR A 148 4.15 -15.73 -4.96
CA THR A 148 4.72 -14.38 -5.09
C THR A 148 4.64 -13.88 -6.54
N LEU A 149 5.01 -14.73 -7.51
CA LEU A 149 4.94 -14.39 -8.94
C LEU A 149 3.49 -14.16 -9.39
N LEU A 150 2.53 -14.95 -8.89
CA LEU A 150 1.12 -14.76 -9.19
C LEU A 150 0.61 -13.40 -8.68
N LEU A 151 0.99 -13.01 -7.46
CA LEU A 151 0.63 -11.71 -6.88
C LEU A 151 1.26 -10.55 -7.65
N LEU A 152 2.54 -10.67 -8.03
CA LEU A 152 3.25 -9.69 -8.85
C LEU A 152 2.68 -9.59 -10.27
N ALA A 153 2.26 -10.71 -10.88
CA ALA A 153 1.59 -10.71 -12.18
C ALA A 153 0.22 -10.04 -12.11
N THR A 154 -0.51 -10.25 -11.01
CA THR A 154 -1.80 -9.58 -10.75
C THR A 154 -1.62 -8.07 -10.61
N LEU A 155 -0.61 -7.64 -9.85
CA LEU A 155 -0.18 -6.25 -9.76
C LEU A 155 0.13 -5.64 -11.14
N GLY A 156 0.94 -6.34 -11.94
CA GLY A 156 1.27 -5.91 -13.29
C GLY A 156 0.04 -5.78 -14.19
N ARG A 157 -0.93 -6.69 -14.08
CA ARG A 157 -2.20 -6.61 -14.82
C ARG A 157 -3.08 -5.44 -14.37
N MET A 158 -3.13 -5.13 -13.07
CA MET A 158 -3.87 -3.95 -12.58
C MET A 158 -3.29 -2.66 -13.17
N VAL A 159 -1.96 -2.51 -13.16
CA VAL A 159 -1.28 -1.35 -13.75
C VAL A 159 -1.48 -1.29 -15.27
N ALA A 160 -1.36 -2.42 -15.96
CA ALA A 160 -1.57 -2.48 -17.40
C ALA A 160 -3.01 -2.14 -17.79
N PHE A 161 -3.99 -2.60 -17.01
CA PHE A 161 -5.40 -2.29 -17.25
C PHE A 161 -5.68 -0.79 -17.09
N ASP A 162 -5.14 -0.17 -16.02
CA ASP A 162 -5.27 1.28 -15.81
C ASP A 162 -4.65 2.09 -16.96
N TYR A 163 -3.48 1.65 -17.43
CA TYR A 163 -2.79 2.26 -18.58
C TYR A 163 -3.59 2.19 -19.89
N VAL A 164 -4.31 1.09 -20.14
CA VAL A 164 -5.12 0.92 -21.36
C VAL A 164 -6.40 1.75 -21.31
N GLN A 165 -7.03 1.88 -20.14
CA GLN A 165 -8.32 2.56 -20.00
C GLN A 165 -8.18 4.08 -19.90
N HIS A 166 -7.06 4.59 -19.38
CA HIS A 166 -6.85 6.02 -19.19
C HIS A 166 -5.77 6.50 -20.17
N LEU A 167 -6.22 7.19 -21.22
CA LEU A 167 -5.41 7.74 -22.32
C LEU A 167 -4.23 8.65 -21.89
N PRO A 168 -4.18 9.18 -20.66
CA PRO A 168 -2.94 9.59 -20.06
C PRO A 168 -2.57 8.54 -18.99
N GLY A 169 -1.80 7.51 -19.37
CA GLY A 169 -1.50 6.35 -18.51
C GLY A 169 -0.91 6.71 -17.13
N ALA A 170 -0.71 5.73 -16.24
CA ALA A 170 -0.35 5.93 -14.81
C ALA A 170 0.66 7.05 -14.49
N TRP A 171 1.64 7.30 -15.35
CA TRP A 171 2.57 8.42 -15.20
C TRP A 171 1.92 9.80 -15.27
N ASN A 172 0.97 9.99 -16.18
CA ASN A 172 0.24 11.25 -16.28
C ASN A 172 -0.73 11.41 -15.11
N LEU A 173 -1.34 10.33 -14.60
CA LEU A 173 -2.11 10.41 -13.35
C LEU A 173 -1.24 10.93 -12.19
N VAL A 174 0.00 10.44 -12.07
CA VAL A 174 0.96 10.95 -11.07
C VAL A 174 1.28 12.42 -11.33
N LYS A 175 1.57 12.79 -12.58
CA LYS A 175 1.88 14.17 -12.97
C LYS A 175 0.72 15.11 -12.65
N ASP A 176 -0.50 14.75 -13.03
CA ASP A 176 -1.70 15.54 -12.84
C ASP A 176 -2.03 15.64 -11.35
N PHE A 177 -1.90 14.54 -10.59
CA PHE A 177 -2.00 14.57 -9.14
C PHE A 177 -1.00 15.56 -8.52
N MET A 178 0.27 15.55 -8.95
CA MET A 178 1.27 16.48 -8.46
C MET A 178 0.93 17.92 -8.83
N ILE A 179 0.52 18.19 -10.08
CA ILE A 179 0.12 19.53 -10.53
C ILE A 179 -1.07 20.04 -9.70
N VAL A 180 -2.12 19.23 -9.53
CA VAL A 180 -3.30 19.61 -8.79
C VAL A 180 -2.98 19.77 -7.30
N THR A 181 -2.12 18.92 -6.74
CA THR A 181 -1.68 19.06 -5.34
C THR A 181 -0.87 20.34 -5.12
N PHE A 182 0.08 20.66 -6.00
CA PHE A 182 0.88 21.88 -5.85
C PHE A 182 0.11 23.15 -6.16
N THR A 183 -0.76 23.12 -7.17
CA THR A 183 -1.62 24.26 -7.52
C THR A 183 -2.68 24.47 -6.45
N GLY A 184 -3.28 23.38 -5.97
CA GLY A 184 -4.19 23.36 -4.83
C GLY A 184 -3.50 23.89 -3.58
N ALA A 185 -2.30 23.41 -3.24
CA ALA A 185 -1.53 23.84 -2.06
C ALA A 185 -1.19 25.33 -2.03
N ARG A 186 -1.15 26.01 -3.19
CA ARG A 186 -0.99 27.48 -3.25
C ARG A 186 -2.27 28.22 -2.90
N VAL A 187 -3.42 27.59 -3.10
CA VAL A 187 -4.76 28.16 -2.87
C VAL A 187 -5.33 27.69 -1.53
N THR A 188 -4.98 26.49 -1.06
CA THR A 188 -5.45 25.91 0.19
C THR A 188 -4.63 26.40 1.39
N SER A 189 -5.27 26.33 2.57
CA SER A 189 -4.71 26.78 3.83
C SER A 189 -3.34 26.13 4.15
N PRO A 190 -2.45 26.81 4.90
CA PRO A 190 -1.13 26.31 5.30
C PRO A 190 -1.16 24.94 6.00
N LEU A 191 -2.32 24.53 6.51
CA LEU A 191 -2.58 23.19 7.05
C LEU A 191 -2.35 22.07 6.02
N SER A 192 -2.66 22.29 4.74
CA SER A 192 -2.45 21.30 3.67
C SER A 192 -0.96 21.06 3.35
N LEU A 193 -0.17 22.14 3.37
CA LEU A 193 1.29 22.05 3.25
C LEU A 193 1.89 21.38 4.48
N LEU A 194 1.39 21.73 5.67
CA LEU A 194 1.82 21.10 6.91
C LEU A 194 1.50 19.60 6.93
N SER A 195 0.30 19.18 6.52
CA SER A 195 -0.05 17.75 6.49
C SER A 195 0.82 16.97 5.51
N THR A 196 1.08 17.54 4.33
CA THR A 196 1.98 16.94 3.33
C THR A 196 3.41 16.83 3.87
N ALA A 197 3.91 17.88 4.53
CA ALA A 197 5.22 17.90 5.15
C ALA A 197 5.33 16.92 6.33
N LEU A 198 4.28 16.81 7.15
CA LEU A 198 4.20 15.84 8.24
C LEU A 198 4.16 14.41 7.71
N PHE A 199 3.44 14.15 6.62
CA PHE A 199 3.39 12.84 6.00
C PHE A 199 4.76 12.44 5.42
N ALA A 200 5.37 13.35 4.64
CA ALA A 200 6.71 13.14 4.10
C ALA A 200 7.77 12.98 5.20
N GLY A 201 7.67 13.80 6.25
CA GLY A 201 8.55 13.76 7.42
C GLY A 201 8.38 12.49 8.24
N ALA A 202 7.14 12.03 8.46
CA ALA A 202 6.85 10.76 9.12
C ALA A 202 7.41 9.58 8.32
N PHE A 203 7.22 9.60 6.99
CA PHE A 203 7.81 8.59 6.10
C PHE A 203 9.33 8.60 6.15
N PHE A 204 9.96 9.78 6.11
CA PHE A 204 11.41 9.91 6.18
C PHE A 204 11.97 9.47 7.54
N ASN A 205 11.36 9.89 8.65
CA ASN A 205 11.74 9.46 9.99
C ASN A 205 11.55 7.96 10.18
N TYR A 206 10.49 7.40 9.61
CA TYR A 206 10.27 5.96 9.60
C TYR A 206 11.42 5.26 8.85
N VAL A 207 11.77 5.70 7.64
CA VAL A 207 12.92 5.16 6.89
C VAL A 207 14.24 5.33 7.65
N GLN A 208 14.44 6.44 8.36
CA GLN A 208 15.64 6.66 9.18
C GLN A 208 15.69 5.74 10.40
N ALA A 209 14.60 5.59 11.14
CA ALA A 209 14.52 4.68 12.29
C ALA A 209 14.87 3.24 11.88
N LEU A 210 14.42 2.84 10.69
CA LEU A 210 14.76 1.55 10.10
C LEU A 210 16.25 1.41 9.74
N ARG A 211 16.91 2.50 9.30
CA ARG A 211 18.36 2.52 9.05
C ARG A 211 19.16 2.51 10.35
N ALA A 212 18.74 3.27 11.36
CA ALA A 212 19.43 3.40 12.64
C ALA A 212 19.51 2.06 13.38
N LYS A 213 18.42 1.29 13.39
CA LYS A 213 18.39 -0.06 13.97
C LYS A 213 19.36 -1.03 13.30
N HIS A 214 19.70 -0.81 12.03
CA HIS A 214 20.71 -1.61 11.32
C HIS A 214 22.16 -1.19 11.59
N SER A 215 22.39 0.03 12.06
CA SER A 215 23.74 0.53 12.39
C SER A 215 24.17 0.23 13.83
N GLU A 216 23.27 -0.17 14.71
CA GLU A 216 23.66 -0.59 16.06
C GLU A 216 24.51 -1.87 15.99
N PRO A 217 25.77 -1.84 16.45
CA PRO A 217 26.61 -3.02 16.48
C PRO A 217 25.94 -4.07 17.37
N ASN A 218 25.76 -5.27 16.83
CA ASN A 218 25.06 -6.36 17.52
C ASN A 218 25.65 -6.53 18.94
N PRO A 219 24.89 -6.18 20.01
CA PRO A 219 25.41 -6.17 21.38
C PRO A 219 25.71 -7.57 21.89
N TYR A 220 25.27 -8.59 21.15
CA TYR A 220 25.63 -9.98 21.36
C TYR A 220 26.63 -10.37 20.28
N PRO A 221 27.94 -10.14 20.45
CA PRO A 221 28.91 -10.85 19.65
C PRO A 221 28.59 -12.33 19.83
N TYR A 222 28.21 -13.00 18.73
CA TYR A 222 28.12 -14.45 18.73
C TYR A 222 29.46 -14.92 19.30
N ARG A 223 29.44 -15.43 20.54
CA ARG A 223 30.51 -16.26 21.09
C ARG A 223 30.49 -17.49 20.18
N LEU A 224 31.15 -17.38 19.02
CA LEU A 224 31.51 -18.53 18.21
C LEU A 224 32.13 -19.47 19.21
N GLY A 225 31.45 -20.60 19.43
CA GLY A 225 31.80 -21.53 20.48
C GLY A 225 33.30 -21.71 20.46
N GLY A 226 33.95 -21.28 21.53
CA GLY A 226 35.23 -21.84 21.88
C GLY A 226 34.96 -23.33 22.03
N GLY A 227 35.18 -24.07 20.94
CA GLY A 227 35.55 -25.46 21.00
C GLY A 227 36.84 -25.49 21.79
N ALA A 228 36.68 -25.67 23.09
CA ALA A 228 37.73 -26.07 24.00
C ALA A 228 37.06 -27.10 24.91
N ASP A 229 37.19 -28.35 24.48
CA ASP A 229 37.58 -29.45 25.34
C ASP A 229 36.89 -29.54 26.71
N SER A 230 35.89 -30.41 26.78
CA SER A 230 35.81 -31.32 27.92
C SER A 230 35.35 -32.68 27.43
N GLY A 231 36.31 -33.44 26.90
CA GLY A 231 36.19 -34.88 26.83
C GLY A 231 36.10 -35.46 28.25
N ALA A 232 35.12 -36.33 28.46
CA ALA A 232 34.97 -37.35 29.51
C ALA A 232 33.46 -37.53 29.77
N ALA A 233 32.85 -38.70 29.81
CA ALA A 233 33.28 -40.08 29.66
C ALA A 233 31.99 -40.92 29.64
N SER A 234 32.16 -42.20 29.27
CA SER A 234 31.32 -43.33 29.64
C SER A 234 30.12 -43.65 28.75
N ASP A 235 30.40 -44.50 27.77
CA ASP A 235 29.52 -45.57 27.31
C ASP A 235 28.70 -46.19 28.46
N ALA A 236 27.41 -46.34 28.24
CA ALA A 236 26.57 -47.27 28.99
C ALA A 236 25.61 -47.99 28.03
N PRO A 237 25.64 -49.33 27.95
CA PRO A 237 24.77 -50.09 27.06
C PRO A 237 23.36 -50.17 27.67
N ARG A 238 22.36 -49.58 27.01
CA ARG A 238 20.95 -49.82 27.36
C ARG A 238 20.47 -51.11 26.70
N ALA A 239 20.27 -52.12 27.54
CA ALA A 239 19.61 -53.37 27.24
C ALA A 239 18.23 -53.15 26.60
N ARG A 240 17.91 -53.95 25.58
CA ARG A 240 16.56 -54.07 25.02
C ARG A 240 15.70 -54.94 25.95
N PRO A 241 14.49 -54.52 26.32
CA PRO A 241 13.51 -55.45 26.85
C PRO A 241 12.88 -56.24 25.70
N SER A 242 13.01 -57.56 25.78
CA SER A 242 12.13 -58.51 25.11
C SER A 242 10.76 -58.48 25.78
N LEU A 243 9.71 -58.25 24.99
CA LEU A 243 8.43 -58.99 24.94
C LEU A 243 7.54 -58.39 23.85
#